data_AF-A0A353YI17-F1
#
_entry.id   AF-A0A353YI17-F1
#
_cell.length_a   1.000
_cell.length_b   1.000
_cell.length_c   1.000
_cell.angle_alpha   90.00
_cell.angle_beta   90.00
_cell.angle_gamma   90.00
#
_symmetry.space_group_name_H-M   'P 1'
#
loop_
_entity.id
_entity.type
_entity.pdbx_description
1 polymer ?
#
loop_
_entity_poly.entity_id
_entity_poly.type
_entity_poly.pdbx_seq_one_letter_code
_entity_poly.pdbx_strand_id
1 'polypeptide(L)'
;MNRRSFIVNILLVGCFIATTMLIPSLGLAQMDKVKTSMAALKAKTAKLGAAKIEGKDPVAGKDAPALYFGTTKMNNSTDVVDEVAKENGGVATLFVKAGDEYVRVATTVKKEDGSSAIGTPLDPTGPVIAKINKGETYYGDASILGKPYVTGYEPIKDASGKVIGIYLVGYMK
;
A
#
# COMPACT_ATOMS: atom_id res chain seq x y z
N MET A 1 69.16 39.80 34.20
CA MET A 1 68.87 38.56 34.95
C MET A 1 67.35 38.39 35.02
N ASN A 2 66.85 37.21 34.63
CA ASN A 2 65.48 36.70 34.79
C ASN A 2 64.35 37.35 33.96
N ARG A 3 63.45 36.62 33.30
CA ARG A 3 63.35 35.19 32.92
C ARG A 3 62.23 35.15 31.87
N ARG A 4 62.52 34.70 30.65
CA ARG A 4 61.51 34.43 29.62
C ARG A 4 60.81 33.10 29.95
N SER A 5 59.48 33.07 29.96
CA SER A 5 58.68 31.83 29.89
C SER A 5 57.28 32.19 29.36
N PHE A 6 57.02 31.94 28.08
CA PHE A 6 56.31 30.75 27.56
C PHE A 6 54.85 30.68 28.05
N ILE A 7 53.95 31.28 27.27
CA ILE A 7 52.52 30.93 27.28
C ILE A 7 52.25 30.26 25.94
N VAL A 8 52.08 28.94 25.99
CA VAL A 8 51.69 28.09 24.88
C VAL A 8 50.18 28.30 24.65
N ASN A 9 49.84 28.89 23.50
CA ASN A 9 48.47 28.92 22.99
C ASN A 9 48.07 27.53 22.50
N ILE A 10 47.36 26.77 23.33
CA ILE A 10 46.52 25.65 22.88
C ILE A 10 45.16 25.83 23.53
N LEU A 11 44.26 26.49 22.81
CA LEU A 11 42.83 26.29 23.02
C LEU A 11 42.36 25.38 21.89
N LEU A 12 42.11 24.12 22.25
CA LEU A 12 41.48 23.12 21.40
C LEU A 12 40.17 23.66 20.84
N VAL A 13 40.15 23.98 19.55
CA VAL A 13 38.91 24.09 18.78
C VAL A 13 38.34 22.68 18.69
N GLY A 14 37.47 22.34 19.64
CA GLY A 14 36.63 21.15 19.57
C GLY A 14 35.71 21.28 18.36
N CYS A 15 36.11 20.71 17.24
CA CYS A 15 35.30 20.58 16.04
C CYS A 15 34.13 19.65 16.39
N PHE A 16 33.01 20.22 16.86
CA PHE A 16 31.72 19.54 16.87
C PHE A 16 31.32 19.35 15.41
N ILE A 17 31.76 18.25 14.81
CA ILE A 17 31.20 17.76 13.56
C ILE A 17 29.78 17.33 13.95
N ALA A 18 28.84 18.28 13.83
CA ALA A 18 27.42 18.00 13.80
C ALA A 18 27.19 17.17 12.53
N THR A 19 27.43 15.87 12.62
CA THR A 19 26.90 14.92 11.66
C THR A 19 25.40 15.00 11.82
N THR A 20 24.77 15.77 10.95
CA THR A 20 23.32 15.72 10.73
C THR A 20 23.02 14.30 10.28
N MET A 21 22.81 13.39 11.23
CA MET A 21 22.18 12.12 10.94
C MET A 21 20.83 12.47 10.33
N LEU A 22 20.74 12.32 9.01
CA LEU A 22 19.47 12.25 8.31
C LEU A 22 18.71 11.11 8.97
N ILE A 23 17.84 11.45 9.93
CA ILE A 23 16.81 10.53 10.37
C ILE A 23 15.87 10.47 9.16
N PRO A 24 15.81 9.36 8.40
CA PRO A 24 14.83 9.25 7.35
C PRO A 24 13.47 9.51 7.99
N SER A 25 12.79 10.57 7.55
CA SER A 25 11.48 10.90 8.06
C SER A 25 10.61 9.65 7.91
N LEU A 26 9.90 9.26 8.98
CA LEU A 26 9.15 7.99 9.02
C LEU A 26 8.26 7.79 7.78
N GLY A 27 7.79 8.88 7.17
CA GLY A 27 7.02 8.84 5.91
C GLY A 27 7.80 8.30 4.69
N LEU A 28 9.07 8.65 4.50
CA LEU A 28 9.86 8.13 3.36
C LEU A 28 10.11 6.63 3.51
N ALA A 29 10.45 6.18 4.72
CA ALA A 29 10.67 4.77 5.00
C ALA A 29 9.40 3.92 4.84
N GLN A 30 8.22 4.45 5.20
CA GLN A 30 6.94 3.76 4.96
C GLN A 30 6.59 3.71 3.47
N MET A 31 6.90 4.75 2.69
CA MET A 31 6.67 4.75 1.25
C MET A 31 7.48 3.69 0.50
N ASP A 32 8.72 3.42 0.92
CA ASP A 32 9.52 2.34 0.33
C ASP A 32 8.91 0.97 0.63
N LYS A 33 8.41 0.76 1.86
CA LYS A 33 7.68 -0.46 2.22
C LYS A 33 6.40 -0.62 1.39
N VAL A 34 5.66 0.47 1.17
CA VAL A 34 4.47 0.47 0.29
C VAL A 34 4.84 0.00 -1.12
N LYS A 35 5.90 0.53 -1.72
CA LYS A 35 6.33 0.12 -3.06
C LYS A 35 6.78 -1.34 -3.10
N THR A 36 7.54 -1.79 -2.10
CA THR A 36 7.96 -3.20 -1.98
C THR A 36 6.76 -4.15 -1.87
N SER A 37 5.79 -3.83 -1.02
CA SER A 37 4.56 -4.62 -0.88
C SER A 37 3.71 -4.62 -2.14
N MET A 38 3.61 -3.49 -2.84
CA MET A 38 2.89 -3.41 -4.11
C MET A 38 3.56 -4.30 -5.17
N ALA A 39 4.88 -4.24 -5.27
CA ALA A 39 5.64 -5.10 -6.18
C ALA A 39 5.44 -6.59 -5.84
N ALA A 40 5.49 -6.96 -4.56
CA ALA A 40 5.25 -8.34 -4.11
C ALA A 40 3.83 -8.81 -4.44
N LEU A 41 2.81 -7.99 -4.15
CA LEU A 41 1.42 -8.30 -4.47
C LEU A 41 1.21 -8.55 -5.97
N LYS A 42 1.71 -7.64 -6.81
CA LYS A 42 1.64 -7.77 -8.27
C LYS A 42 2.42 -8.98 -8.79
N ALA A 43 3.60 -9.26 -8.23
CA ALA A 43 4.39 -10.41 -8.64
C ALA A 43 3.69 -11.73 -8.30
N LYS A 44 3.06 -11.84 -7.12
CA LYS A 44 2.30 -13.02 -6.72
C LYS A 44 1.06 -13.21 -7.59
N THR A 45 0.27 -12.16 -7.84
CA THR A 45 -0.90 -12.29 -8.72
C THR A 45 -0.50 -12.56 -10.17
N ALA A 46 0.59 -11.99 -10.67
CA ALA A 46 1.10 -12.28 -12.02
C ALA A 46 1.49 -13.75 -12.22
N LYS A 47 1.99 -14.43 -11.17
CA LYS A 47 2.26 -15.88 -11.20
C LYS A 47 1.00 -16.72 -11.37
N LEU A 48 -0.16 -16.22 -10.93
CA LEU A 48 -1.45 -16.89 -11.10
C LEU A 48 -2.00 -16.74 -12.52
N GLY A 49 -1.67 -15.64 -13.20
CA GLY A 49 -1.99 -15.40 -14.60
C GLY A 49 -2.58 -14.02 -14.87
N ALA A 50 -3.05 -13.80 -16.11
CA ALA A 50 -3.65 -12.54 -16.52
C ALA A 50 -4.94 -12.24 -15.73
N ALA A 51 -5.16 -10.98 -15.40
CA ALA A 51 -6.36 -10.55 -14.70
C ALA A 51 -7.58 -10.58 -15.63
N LYS A 52 -8.71 -11.10 -15.15
CA LYS A 52 -9.99 -11.07 -15.86
C LYS A 52 -11.16 -10.97 -14.89
N ILE A 53 -12.29 -10.50 -15.40
CA ILE A 53 -13.59 -10.66 -14.73
C ILE A 53 -14.34 -11.78 -15.46
N GLU A 54 -14.86 -12.74 -14.71
CA GLU A 54 -15.66 -13.83 -15.25
C GLU A 54 -16.80 -14.18 -14.31
N GLY A 55 -18.04 -13.90 -14.72
CA GLY A 55 -19.21 -14.13 -13.88
C GLY A 55 -19.28 -13.23 -12.64
N LYS A 56 -19.99 -13.72 -11.62
CA LYS A 56 -20.22 -13.02 -10.35
C LYS A 56 -19.99 -13.97 -9.19
N ASP A 57 -19.58 -13.42 -8.06
CA ASP A 57 -19.43 -14.14 -6.80
C ASP A 57 -19.84 -13.21 -5.65
N PRO A 58 -20.79 -13.62 -4.79
CA PRO A 58 -21.23 -12.80 -3.67
C PRO A 58 -20.08 -12.50 -2.70
N VAL A 59 -19.97 -11.23 -2.29
CA VAL A 59 -19.06 -10.77 -1.23
C VAL A 59 -19.89 -10.04 -0.18
N ALA A 60 -19.77 -10.47 1.08
CA ALA A 60 -20.59 -9.96 2.19
C ALA A 60 -22.11 -9.92 1.87
N GLY A 61 -22.62 -10.95 1.19
CA GLY A 61 -24.04 -11.10 0.87
C GLY A 61 -24.53 -10.25 -0.32
N LYS A 62 -23.65 -9.57 -1.06
CA LYS A 62 -23.99 -8.81 -2.27
C LYS A 62 -23.25 -9.37 -3.49
N ASP A 63 -23.94 -9.45 -4.62
CA ASP A 63 -23.32 -9.81 -5.90
C ASP A 63 -22.20 -8.82 -6.26
N ALA A 64 -21.00 -9.34 -6.51
CA ALA A 64 -19.91 -8.60 -7.10
C ALA A 64 -19.36 -9.35 -8.33
N PRO A 65 -18.80 -8.65 -9.33
CA PRO A 65 -18.04 -9.31 -10.38
C PRO A 65 -16.94 -10.17 -9.78
N ALA A 66 -16.72 -11.37 -10.34
CA ALA A 66 -15.68 -12.24 -9.84
C ALA A 66 -14.35 -11.91 -10.52
N LEU A 67 -13.38 -11.47 -9.72
CA LEU A 67 -12.02 -11.15 -10.14
C LEU A 67 -11.19 -12.44 -10.15
N TYR A 68 -10.51 -12.68 -11.26
CA TYR A 68 -9.58 -13.80 -11.43
C TYR A 68 -8.20 -13.31 -11.82
N PHE A 69 -7.19 -14.08 -11.39
CA PHE A 69 -5.87 -14.12 -12.02
C PHE A 69 -5.63 -15.53 -12.56
N GLY A 70 -5.55 -15.66 -13.89
CA GLY A 70 -5.57 -16.96 -14.57
C GLY A 70 -6.85 -17.73 -14.23
N THR A 71 -6.70 -18.90 -13.59
CA THR A 71 -7.82 -19.74 -13.14
C THR A 71 -8.21 -19.50 -11.67
N THR A 72 -7.47 -18.66 -10.95
CA THR A 72 -7.66 -18.47 -9.51
C THR A 72 -8.61 -17.32 -9.23
N LYS A 73 -9.74 -17.60 -8.56
CA LYS A 73 -10.72 -16.60 -8.12
C LYS A 73 -10.22 -15.87 -6.86
N MET A 74 -10.29 -14.55 -6.87
CA MET A 74 -9.87 -13.71 -5.73
C MET A 74 -10.99 -13.41 -4.74
N ASN A 75 -12.25 -13.39 -5.18
CA ASN A 75 -13.39 -13.10 -4.31
C ASN A 75 -13.43 -14.08 -3.13
N ASN A 76 -13.43 -13.52 -1.92
CA ASN A 76 -13.43 -14.24 -0.64
C ASN A 76 -12.15 -15.08 -0.37
N SER A 77 -11.11 -14.99 -1.20
CA SER A 77 -9.81 -15.62 -0.95
C SER A 77 -8.85 -14.59 -0.34
N THR A 78 -8.18 -14.95 0.76
CA THR A 78 -7.19 -14.08 1.40
C THR A 78 -5.75 -14.54 1.18
N ASP A 79 -5.53 -15.70 0.56
CA ASP A 79 -4.20 -16.35 0.49
C ASP A 79 -3.09 -15.40 0.00
N VAL A 80 -3.31 -14.75 -1.15
CA VAL A 80 -2.31 -13.86 -1.75
C VAL A 80 -2.08 -12.60 -0.91
N VAL A 81 -3.15 -12.00 -0.38
CA VAL A 81 -3.05 -10.74 0.38
C VAL A 81 -2.46 -10.99 1.78
N ASP A 82 -2.76 -12.14 2.38
CA ASP A 82 -2.19 -12.59 3.66
C ASP A 82 -0.70 -12.89 3.52
N GLU A 83 -0.29 -13.55 2.42
CA GLU A 83 1.12 -13.82 2.16
C GLU A 83 1.94 -12.53 2.06
N VAL A 84 1.44 -11.52 1.33
CA VAL A 84 2.10 -10.20 1.22
C VAL A 84 2.16 -9.50 2.58
N ALA A 85 1.06 -9.50 3.33
CA ALA A 85 1.02 -8.88 4.65
C ALA A 85 1.94 -9.59 5.65
N LYS A 86 2.10 -10.91 5.55
CA LYS A 86 3.02 -11.70 6.37
C LYS A 86 4.48 -11.43 6.03
N GLU A 87 4.82 -11.32 4.75
CA GLU A 87 6.19 -11.07 4.29
C GLU A 87 6.66 -9.65 4.59
N ASN A 88 5.80 -8.66 4.33
CA ASN A 88 6.21 -7.26 4.31
C ASN A 88 5.57 -6.41 5.43
N GLY A 89 4.68 -6.99 6.23
CA GLY A 89 3.83 -6.26 7.16
C GLY A 89 2.75 -5.44 6.47
N GLY A 90 2.09 -4.55 7.22
CA GLY A 90 1.05 -3.68 6.70
C GLY A 90 -0.24 -4.42 6.32
N VAL A 91 -1.00 -3.85 5.39
CA VAL A 91 -2.25 -4.41 4.86
C VAL A 91 -2.21 -4.49 3.34
N ALA A 92 -2.95 -5.46 2.79
CA ALA A 92 -3.12 -5.64 1.35
C ALA A 92 -4.59 -5.87 1.02
N THR A 93 -5.04 -5.42 -0.17
CA THR A 93 -6.41 -5.60 -0.64
C THR A 93 -6.46 -5.64 -2.16
N LEU A 94 -7.38 -6.45 -2.68
CA LEU A 94 -7.82 -6.40 -4.07
C LEU A 94 -9.26 -5.89 -4.10
N PHE A 95 -9.50 -4.88 -4.92
CA PHE A 95 -10.83 -4.43 -5.28
C PHE A 95 -11.19 -4.87 -6.69
N VAL A 96 -12.46 -5.16 -6.92
CA VAL A 96 -13.03 -5.35 -8.26
C VAL A 96 -13.90 -4.15 -8.64
N LYS A 97 -13.88 -3.74 -9.90
CA LYS A 97 -14.79 -2.72 -10.42
C LYS A 97 -16.19 -3.30 -10.57
N ALA A 98 -17.18 -2.69 -9.91
CA ALA A 98 -18.59 -3.07 -9.96
C ALA A 98 -19.42 -1.84 -10.33
N GLY A 99 -19.76 -1.70 -11.62
CA GLY A 99 -20.32 -0.46 -12.15
C GLY A 99 -19.33 0.71 -11.96
N ASP A 100 -19.76 1.75 -11.27
CA ASP A 100 -18.96 2.94 -10.97
C ASP A 100 -18.14 2.83 -9.68
N GLU A 101 -18.37 1.79 -8.88
CA GLU A 101 -17.71 1.56 -7.60
C GLU A 101 -16.59 0.52 -7.70
N TYR A 102 -15.77 0.47 -6.65
CA TYR A 102 -14.77 -0.58 -6.44
C TYR A 102 -15.04 -1.28 -5.11
N VAL A 103 -15.28 -2.59 -5.16
CA VAL A 103 -15.68 -3.39 -4.00
C VAL A 103 -14.51 -4.24 -3.53
N ARG A 104 -14.24 -4.28 -2.22
CA ARG A 104 -13.20 -5.16 -1.64
C ARG A 104 -13.60 -6.62 -1.81
N VAL A 105 -12.81 -7.37 -2.56
CA VAL A 105 -13.06 -8.81 -2.82
C VAL A 105 -12.09 -9.73 -2.08
N ALA A 106 -10.88 -9.24 -1.78
CA ALA A 106 -9.87 -9.91 -0.97
C ALA A 106 -9.15 -8.87 -0.11
N THR A 107 -9.00 -9.07 1.20
CA THR A 107 -8.38 -8.07 2.07
C THR A 107 -7.85 -8.66 3.37
N THR A 108 -6.76 -8.08 3.87
CA THR A 108 -6.28 -8.29 5.25
C THR A 108 -6.81 -7.23 6.22
N VAL A 109 -7.51 -6.20 5.71
CA VAL A 109 -8.08 -5.13 6.53
C VAL A 109 -9.26 -5.67 7.34
N LYS A 110 -9.27 -5.36 8.63
CA LYS A 110 -10.37 -5.66 9.54
C LYS A 110 -11.17 -4.39 9.86
N LYS A 111 -12.47 -4.55 10.05
CA LYS A 111 -13.35 -3.53 10.62
C LYS A 111 -13.08 -3.37 12.12
N GLU A 112 -13.73 -2.39 12.74
CA GLU A 112 -13.61 -2.15 14.19
C GLU A 112 -14.10 -3.33 15.03
N ASP A 113 -15.11 -4.06 14.55
CA ASP A 113 -15.62 -5.29 15.19
C ASP A 113 -14.71 -6.52 15.00
N GLY A 114 -13.56 -6.35 14.34
CA GLY A 114 -12.59 -7.43 14.06
C GLY A 114 -12.95 -8.32 12.87
N SER A 115 -14.13 -8.16 12.26
CA SER A 115 -14.52 -8.88 11.05
C SER A 115 -13.78 -8.37 9.82
N SER A 116 -13.74 -9.17 8.76
CA SER A 116 -13.09 -8.78 7.49
C SER A 116 -13.81 -7.58 6.84
N ALA A 117 -13.04 -6.67 6.25
CA ALA A 117 -13.55 -5.55 5.46
C ALA A 117 -14.04 -5.94 4.06
N ILE A 118 -14.11 -7.23 3.72
CA ILE A 118 -14.69 -7.70 2.45
C ILE A 118 -16.09 -7.10 2.24
N GLY A 119 -16.38 -6.75 0.98
CA GLY A 119 -17.66 -6.21 0.54
C GLY A 119 -17.84 -4.71 0.78
N THR A 120 -16.97 -4.04 1.55
CA THR A 120 -17.04 -2.58 1.67
C THR A 120 -16.54 -1.92 0.38
N PRO A 121 -17.15 -0.83 -0.09
CA PRO A 121 -16.66 -0.07 -1.23
C PRO A 121 -15.39 0.71 -0.86
N LEU A 122 -14.57 1.02 -1.86
CA LEU A 122 -13.59 2.10 -1.78
C LEU A 122 -14.34 3.43 -1.65
N ASP A 123 -13.81 4.36 -0.85
CA ASP A 123 -14.39 5.70 -0.70
C ASP A 123 -14.50 6.39 -2.09
N PRO A 124 -15.73 6.69 -2.58
CA PRO A 124 -15.95 7.27 -3.89
C PRO A 124 -15.63 8.78 -3.93
N THR A 125 -15.32 9.40 -2.80
CA THR A 125 -15.00 10.82 -2.69
C THR A 125 -13.50 11.09 -2.45
N GLY A 126 -12.73 10.04 -2.16
CA GLY A 126 -11.32 10.14 -1.84
C GLY A 126 -10.42 10.48 -3.04
N PRO A 127 -9.21 11.04 -2.81
CA PRO A 127 -8.29 11.44 -3.89
C PRO A 127 -7.82 10.27 -4.78
N VAL A 128 -7.94 9.04 -4.28
CA VAL A 128 -7.57 7.80 -4.97
C VAL A 128 -8.47 7.57 -6.19
N ILE A 129 -9.79 7.76 -6.07
CA ILE A 129 -10.74 7.35 -7.11
C ILE A 129 -10.53 8.16 -8.40
N ALA A 130 -10.22 9.46 -8.26
CA ALA A 130 -10.00 10.35 -9.38
C ALA A 130 -8.75 9.96 -10.20
N LYS A 131 -7.73 9.43 -9.53
CA LYS A 131 -6.51 8.91 -10.17
C LYS A 131 -6.76 7.56 -10.84
N ILE A 132 -7.37 6.63 -10.12
CA ILE A 132 -7.67 5.30 -10.63
C ILE A 132 -8.60 5.35 -11.86
N ASN A 133 -9.61 6.22 -11.85
CA ASN A 133 -10.52 6.37 -13.00
C ASN A 133 -9.81 6.89 -14.26
N LYS A 134 -8.66 7.57 -14.11
CA LYS A 134 -7.76 7.96 -15.22
C LYS A 134 -6.75 6.88 -15.58
N GLY A 135 -6.79 5.73 -14.91
CA GLY A 135 -5.81 4.65 -15.06
C GLY A 135 -4.44 4.98 -14.45
N GLU A 136 -4.37 6.01 -13.60
CA GLU A 136 -3.16 6.45 -12.90
C GLU A 136 -3.02 5.74 -11.55
N THR A 137 -1.79 5.64 -11.05
CA THR A 137 -1.50 5.14 -9.70
C THR A 137 -1.65 6.27 -8.68
N TYR A 138 -1.88 5.90 -7.42
CA TYR A 138 -1.86 6.83 -6.30
C TYR A 138 -0.95 6.30 -5.20
N TYR A 139 -0.01 7.12 -4.76
CA TYR A 139 0.90 6.82 -3.66
C TYR A 139 0.93 8.01 -2.71
N GLY A 140 0.58 7.78 -1.46
CA GLY A 140 0.43 8.85 -0.48
C GLY A 140 -0.51 8.49 0.66
N ASP A 141 -0.96 9.51 1.37
CA ASP A 141 -1.79 9.35 2.56
C ASP A 141 -3.25 9.08 2.21
N ALA A 142 -3.83 8.04 2.81
CA ALA A 142 -5.26 7.76 2.70
C ALA A 142 -5.81 7.22 4.01
N SER A 143 -7.11 7.45 4.23
CA SER A 143 -7.85 6.84 5.33
C SER A 143 -8.41 5.49 4.87
N ILE A 144 -8.19 4.45 5.67
CA ILE A 144 -8.78 3.12 5.46
C ILE A 144 -9.69 2.86 6.66
N LEU A 145 -11.00 2.93 6.44
CA LEU A 145 -12.02 2.78 7.49
C LEU A 145 -11.76 3.68 8.70
N GLY A 146 -11.47 4.96 8.45
CA GLY A 146 -11.24 5.97 9.50
C GLY A 146 -9.81 5.99 10.07
N LYS A 147 -8.96 5.04 9.71
CA LYS A 147 -7.59 4.96 10.22
C LYS A 147 -6.58 5.52 9.20
N PRO A 148 -5.57 6.29 9.63
CA PRO A 148 -4.59 6.89 8.73
C PRO A 148 -3.54 5.87 8.26
N TYR A 149 -3.28 5.83 6.96
CA TYR A 149 -2.24 5.00 6.34
C TYR A 149 -1.41 5.79 5.35
N VAL A 150 -0.15 5.39 5.20
CA VAL A 150 0.62 5.62 3.97
C VAL A 150 0.29 4.46 3.02
N THR A 151 -0.15 4.78 1.80
CA THR A 151 -0.78 3.81 0.90
C THR A 151 -0.25 3.85 -0.52
N GLY A 152 -0.42 2.74 -1.23
CA GLY A 152 -0.25 2.62 -2.66
C GLY A 152 -1.49 1.99 -3.28
N TYR A 153 -2.01 2.61 -4.33
CA TYR A 153 -3.12 2.11 -5.13
C TYR A 153 -2.69 2.04 -6.59
N GLU A 154 -2.86 0.87 -7.21
CA GLU A 154 -2.57 0.68 -8.64
C GLU A 154 -3.73 -0.01 -9.36
N PRO A 155 -4.07 0.41 -10.59
CA PRO A 155 -5.14 -0.22 -11.35
C PRO A 155 -4.75 -1.66 -11.75
N ILE A 156 -5.69 -2.59 -11.56
CA ILE A 156 -5.66 -3.92 -12.18
C ILE A 156 -6.28 -3.77 -13.56
N LYS A 157 -5.55 -4.14 -14.60
CA LYS A 157 -5.99 -4.08 -15.99
C LYS A 157 -6.17 -5.48 -16.57
N ASP A 158 -7.21 -5.68 -17.37
CA ASP A 158 -7.38 -6.89 -18.16
C ASP A 158 -6.49 -6.88 -19.42
N ALA A 159 -6.56 -7.94 -20.23
CA ALA A 159 -5.79 -8.07 -21.47
C ALA A 159 -6.08 -6.98 -22.52
N SER A 160 -7.22 -6.29 -22.43
CA SER A 160 -7.56 -5.16 -23.30
C SER A 160 -7.02 -3.82 -22.79
N GLY A 161 -6.40 -3.80 -21.59
CA GLY A 161 -5.91 -2.60 -20.93
C GLY A 161 -6.98 -1.85 -20.12
N LYS A 162 -8.21 -2.38 -20.05
CA LYS A 162 -9.32 -1.81 -19.27
C LYS A 162 -9.08 -2.03 -17.78
N VAL A 163 -9.32 -1.00 -16.97
CA VAL A 163 -9.27 -1.10 -15.50
C VAL A 163 -10.45 -1.92 -14.99
N ILE A 164 -10.17 -3.06 -14.38
CA ILE A 164 -11.16 -4.00 -13.83
C ILE A 164 -11.08 -4.14 -12.30
N GLY A 165 -10.08 -3.52 -11.67
CA GLY A 165 -9.89 -3.59 -10.23
C GLY A 165 -8.77 -2.68 -9.74
N ILE A 166 -8.42 -2.80 -8.46
CA ILE A 166 -7.37 -2.02 -7.82
C ILE A 166 -6.57 -2.91 -6.86
N TYR A 167 -5.24 -2.83 -6.96
CA TYR A 167 -4.34 -3.27 -5.90
C TYR A 167 -4.24 -2.16 -4.85
N LEU A 168 -4.38 -2.50 -3.57
CA LEU A 168 -4.09 -1.63 -2.44
C LEU A 168 -3.02 -2.30 -1.57
N VAL A 169 -2.04 -1.52 -1.15
CA VAL A 169 -1.21 -1.81 0.03
C VAL A 169 -1.13 -0.59 0.94
N GLY A 170 -0.93 -0.80 2.23
CA GLY A 170 -0.82 0.30 3.18
C GLY A 170 -0.12 -0.05 4.47
N TYR A 171 0.50 0.96 5.08
CA TYR A 171 1.12 0.89 6.40
C TYR A 171 0.48 1.93 7.29
N MET A 172 0.03 1.50 8.46
CA MET A 172 -0.58 2.40 9.44
C MET A 172 0.46 3.43 9.87
N LYS A 173 0.02 4.70 9.97
CA LYS A 173 0.87 5.78 10.45
C LYS A 173 1.14 5.67 11.94
#